data_AF-A0A849R5F6-F1
#
_entry.id   AF-A0A849R5F6-F1
#
_cell.length_a   1.000
_cell.length_b   1.000
_cell.length_c   1.000
_cell.angle_alpha   90.00
_cell.angle_beta   90.00
_cell.angle_gamma   90.00
#
_symmetry.space_group_name_H-M   'P 1'
#
loop_
_entity.id
_entity.type
_entity.pdbx_description
1 polymer ?
#
loop_
_entity_poly.entity_id
_entity_poly.type
_entity_poly.pdbx_seq_one_letter_code
_entity_poly.pdbx_strand_id
1 'polypeptide(L)'
;MVWQDFVISIVNVVFMVALVPQIYSGFKLKKGTVLIATSLPTCIGLYVMAVTYYTLQLYYSSFVTVSGGILWMIFVIQRVMYKTG
;
A
#
# COMPACT_ATOMS: atom_id res chain seq x y z
N MET A 1 18.54 -15.22 2.00
CA MET A 1 17.20 -14.80 2.48
C MET A 1 17.24 -13.43 3.16
N VAL A 2 18.15 -13.16 4.11
CA VAL A 2 18.24 -11.85 4.80
C VAL A 2 18.44 -10.65 3.87
N TRP A 3 19.34 -10.75 2.88
CA TRP A 3 19.59 -9.62 1.98
C TRP A 3 18.38 -9.28 1.10
N GLN A 4 17.60 -10.28 0.66
CA GLN A 4 16.34 -10.07 -0.08
C GLN A 4 15.31 -9.37 0.81
N ASP A 5 15.22 -9.80 2.07
CA ASP A 5 14.31 -9.19 3.04
C ASP A 5 14.61 -7.70 3.24
N PHE A 6 15.88 -7.34 3.34
CA PHE A 6 16.32 -5.95 3.42
C PHE A 6 15.99 -5.16 2.15
N VAL A 7 16.34 -5.68 0.97
CA VAL A 7 16.12 -4.96 -0.30
C VAL A 7 14.63 -4.73 -0.54
N ILE A 8 13.80 -5.77 -0.39
CA ILE A 8 12.34 -5.67 -0.58
C ILE A 8 11.73 -4.71 0.43
N SER A 9 12.14 -4.79 1.70
CA SER A 9 11.66 -3.89 2.75
C SER A 9 12.02 -2.43 2.46
N ILE A 10 13.25 -2.14 2.05
CA ILE A 10 13.70 -0.77 1.71
C ILE A 10 12.86 -0.22 0.54
N VAL A 11 12.69 -1.00 -0.52
CA VAL A 11 11.90 -0.58 -1.69
C VAL A 11 10.45 -0.32 -1.29
N ASN A 12 9.84 -1.20 -0.49
CA ASN A 12 8.48 -0.99 -0.01
C ASN A 12 8.35 0.25 0.88
N VAL A 13 9.32 0.52 1.77
CA VAL A 13 9.33 1.74 2.57
C VAL A 13 9.40 2.99 1.69
N VAL A 14 10.25 2.99 0.65
CA VAL A 14 10.34 4.10 -0.31
C VAL A 14 9.00 4.33 -1.00
N PHE A 15 8.33 3.26 -1.47
CA PHE A 15 7.00 3.38 -2.05
C PHE A 15 5.97 3.90 -1.06
N MET A 16 5.97 3.44 0.18
CA MET A 16 5.07 3.93 1.21
C MET A 16 5.26 5.44 1.45
N VAL A 17 6.50 5.91 1.58
CA VAL A 17 6.82 7.34 1.75
C VAL A 17 6.31 8.15 0.55
N ALA A 18 6.44 7.63 -0.67
CA ALA A 18 5.93 8.28 -1.87
C ALA A 18 4.39 8.38 -1.90
N LEU A 19 3.67 7.47 -1.24
CA LEU A 19 2.20 7.51 -1.15
C LEU A 19 1.69 8.55 -0.14
N VAL A 20 2.45 8.86 0.91
CA VAL A 20 2.05 9.82 1.96
C VAL A 20 1.56 11.17 1.41
N PRO A 21 2.30 11.89 0.53
CA PRO A 21 1.84 13.16 -0.01
C PRO A 21 0.56 13.00 -0.86
N GLN A 22 0.42 11.88 -1.57
CA GLN A 22 -0.77 11.60 -2.38
C GLN A 22 -2.00 11.39 -1.49
N ILE A 23 -1.88 10.60 -0.42
CA ILE A 23 -2.94 10.39 0.58
C ILE A 23 -3.32 11.74 1.23
N TYR A 24 -2.33 12.51 1.67
CA TYR A 24 -2.56 13.82 2.27
C TYR A 24 -3.31 14.77 1.31
N SER A 25 -2.88 14.83 0.04
CA SER A 25 -3.54 15.64 -0.98
C SER A 25 -4.99 15.20 -1.26
N GLY A 26 -5.25 13.88 -1.27
CA GLY A 26 -6.58 13.32 -1.47
C GLY A 26 -7.56 13.72 -0.37
N PHE A 27 -7.13 13.69 0.89
CA PHE A 27 -7.91 14.18 2.03
C PHE A 27 -8.10 15.71 1.99
N LYS A 28 -7.02 16.47 1.71
CA LYS A 28 -7.08 17.94 1.66
C LYS A 28 -8.04 18.44 0.59
N LEU A 29 -8.02 17.83 -0.60
CA LEU A 29 -8.86 18.20 -1.73
C LEU A 29 -10.23 17.51 -1.71
N LYS A 30 -10.48 16.61 -0.74
CA LYS A 30 -11.68 15.76 -0.67
C LYS A 30 -11.96 15.07 -2.01
N LYS A 31 -10.93 14.45 -2.59
CA LYS A 31 -11.00 13.75 -3.87
C LYS A 31 -10.36 12.37 -3.74
N GLY A 32 -11.04 11.35 -4.24
CA GLY A 32 -10.43 10.04 -4.48
C GLY A 32 -9.53 10.11 -5.70
N THR A 33 -8.27 10.53 -5.52
CA THR A 33 -7.30 10.75 -6.61
C THR A 33 -6.94 9.48 -7.36
N VAL A 34 -7.12 8.31 -6.73
CA VAL A 34 -6.85 6.99 -7.32
C VAL A 34 -8.18 6.31 -7.63
N LEU A 35 -8.28 5.73 -8.83
CA LEU A 35 -9.45 4.96 -9.25
C LEU A 35 -9.59 3.68 -8.44
N ILE A 36 -10.82 3.28 -8.13
CA ILE A 36 -11.09 2.06 -7.37
C ILE A 36 -10.59 0.80 -8.10
N ALA A 37 -10.63 0.82 -9.44
CA ALA A 37 -10.10 -0.24 -10.30
C ALA A 37 -8.58 -0.42 -10.15
N THR A 38 -7.86 0.59 -9.66
CA THR A 38 -6.43 0.51 -9.36
C THR A 38 -6.21 0.22 -7.88
N SER A 39 -6.86 0.98 -6.99
CA SER A 39 -6.57 0.88 -5.55
C SER A 39 -7.02 -0.44 -4.93
N LEU A 40 -8.14 -1.00 -5.38
CA LEU A 40 -8.69 -2.24 -4.80
C LEU A 40 -7.85 -3.47 -5.18
N PRO A 41 -7.50 -3.73 -6.45
CA PRO A 41 -6.63 -4.85 -6.79
C PRO A 41 -5.23 -4.73 -6.19
N THR A 42 -4.65 -3.52 -6.13
CA THR A 42 -3.34 -3.32 -5.51
C THR A 42 -3.39 -3.58 -4.00
N CYS A 43 -4.43 -3.12 -3.30
CA CYS A 43 -4.63 -3.42 -1.89
C CYS A 43 -4.67 -4.94 -1.64
N ILE A 44 -5.50 -5.67 -2.40
CA ILE A 44 -5.62 -7.14 -2.29
C ILE A 44 -4.29 -7.81 -2.61
N GLY A 45 -3.64 -7.39 -3.70
CA GLY A 45 -2.35 -7.93 -4.14
C GLY A 45 -1.27 -7.78 -3.08
N LEU A 46 -1.21 -6.65 -2.37
CA LEU A 46 -0.25 -6.44 -1.29
C LEU A 46 -0.50 -7.36 -0.09
N TYR A 47 -1.76 -7.64 0.27
CA TYR A 47 -2.05 -8.62 1.31
C TYR A 47 -1.67 -10.04 0.89
N VAL A 48 -1.93 -10.43 -0.37
CA VAL A 48 -1.48 -11.72 -0.91
C VAL A 48 0.05 -11.80 -0.86
N MET A 49 0.76 -10.76 -1.31
CA MET A 49 2.23 -10.70 -1.27
C MET A 49 2.77 -10.77 0.16
N ALA A 50 2.12 -10.12 1.12
CA ALA A 50 2.52 -10.18 2.52
C ALA A 50 2.45 -11.61 3.08
N VAL A 51 1.39 -12.37 2.74
CA VAL A 51 1.27 -13.78 3.10
C VAL A 51 2.35 -14.61 2.40
N THR A 52 2.61 -14.38 1.11
CA THR A 52 3.69 -15.06 0.38
C THR A 52 5.06 -14.81 1.02
N TYR A 53 5.37 -13.57 1.39
CA TYR A 53 6.62 -13.23 2.09
C TYR A 53 6.72 -13.89 3.45
N TYR A 54 5.61 -13.97 4.19
CA TYR A 54 5.56 -14.69 5.46
C TYR A 54 5.89 -16.19 5.26
N THR A 55 5.30 -16.83 4.24
CA THR A 55 5.59 -18.25 3.93
C THR A 55 7.04 -18.50 3.48
N LEU A 56 7.70 -17.48 2.95
CA LEU A 56 9.12 -17.52 2.55
C LEU A 56 10.09 -17.12 3.68
N GLN A 57 9.58 -16.94 4.91
CA GLN A 57 10.35 -16.47 6.07
C GLN A 57 10.99 -15.07 5.89
N LEU A 58 10.42 -14.23 5.04
CA LEU A 58 10.81 -12.82 4.82
C LEU A 58 9.98 -11.91 5.73
N TYR A 59 10.20 -11.99 7.03
CA TYR A 59 9.32 -11.39 8.04
C TYR A 59 9.27 -9.86 7.97
N TYR A 60 10.40 -9.19 7.74
CA TYR A 60 10.41 -7.73 7.64
C TYR A 60 9.64 -7.25 6.42
N SER A 61 9.88 -7.89 5.27
CA SER A 61 9.19 -7.60 4.02
C SER A 61 7.70 -7.84 4.15
N SER A 62 7.29 -8.93 4.81
CA SER A 62 5.88 -9.21 5.10
C SER A 62 5.25 -8.06 5.89
N PHE A 63 5.88 -7.64 6.99
CA PHE A 63 5.38 -6.55 7.83
C PHE A 63 5.27 -5.21 7.09
N VAL A 64 6.31 -4.83 6.34
CA VAL A 64 6.30 -3.58 5.56
C VAL A 64 5.26 -3.66 4.44
N THR A 65 5.09 -4.82 3.81
CA THR A 65 4.08 -5.01 2.75
C THR A 65 2.66 -4.90 3.29
N VAL A 66 2.37 -5.44 4.49
CA VAL A 66 1.09 -5.22 5.18
C VAL A 66 0.86 -3.73 5.42
N SER A 67 1.89 -3.03 5.89
CA SER A 67 1.81 -1.58 6.13
C SER A 67 1.52 -0.81 4.83
N GLY A 68 2.14 -1.20 3.71
CA GLY A 68 1.82 -0.69 2.38
C GLY A 68 0.38 -1.00 1.96
N GLY A 69 -0.11 -2.21 2.24
CA GLY A 69 -1.51 -2.61 2.00
C GLY A 69 -2.50 -1.72 2.75
N ILE A 70 -2.20 -1.34 3.99
CA ILE A 70 -3.01 -0.40 4.78
C ILE A 70 -3.05 0.98 4.09
N LEU A 71 -1.94 1.49 3.58
CA LEU A 71 -1.93 2.76 2.84
C LEU A 71 -2.79 2.69 1.56
N TRP A 72 -2.76 1.57 0.86
CA TRP A 72 -3.62 1.36 -0.31
C TRP A 72 -5.10 1.22 0.06
N MET A 73 -5.41 0.64 1.22
CA MET A 73 -6.76 0.61 1.76
C MET A 73 -7.29 2.04 2.03
N ILE A 74 -6.42 2.96 2.48
CA ILE A 74 -6.79 4.37 2.65
C ILE A 74 -7.24 4.98 1.31
N PHE A 75 -6.62 4.67 0.17
CA PHE A 75 -7.10 5.15 -1.14
C PHE A 75 -8.48 4.60 -1.51
N VAL A 76 -8.75 3.32 -1.21
CA VAL A 76 -10.08 2.73 -1.40
C VAL A 76 -11.11 3.50 -0.57
N ILE A 77 -10.80 3.76 0.71
CA ILE A 77 -11.67 4.53 1.62
C ILE A 77 -11.88 5.95 1.09
N GLN A 78 -10.81 6.65 0.69
CA GLN A 78 -10.90 7.99 0.10
C GLN A 78 -11.82 8.02 -1.12
N ARG A 79 -11.71 7.04 -2.03
CA ARG A 79 -12.56 6.98 -3.23
C ARG A 79 -14.02 6.68 -2.91
N VAL A 80 -14.29 5.85 -1.90
CA VAL A 80 -15.65 5.56 -1.44
C VAL A 80 -16.27 6.76 -0.71
N MET A 81 -15.50 7.47 0.12
CA MET A 81 -15.97 8.63 0.88
C MET A 81 -16.18 9.86 -0.01
N TYR A 82 -15.22 10.16 -0.89
CA TYR A 82 -15.23 11.33 -1.75
C TYR A 82 -15.75 10.99 -3.14
N LYS A 83 -16.91 10.31 -3.20
CA LYS A 83 -17.57 9.76 -4.40
C LYS A 83 -18.02 10.81 -5.44
N THR A 84 -17.35 11.96 -5.49
CA THR A 84 -17.70 13.14 -6.29
C THR A 84 -16.48 13.56 -7.11
N GLY A 85 -16.58 13.31 -8.42
CA GLY A 85 -15.58 13.55 -9.45
C GLY A 85 -15.84 12.60 -10.60
#